data_AF-A0A8E2JZF0-F1
#
_entry.id   AF-A0A8E2JZF0-F1
#
_cell.length_a   1.000
_cell.length_b   1.000
_cell.length_c   1.000
_cell.angle_alpha   90.00
_cell.angle_beta   90.00
_cell.angle_gamma   90.00
#
_symmetry.space_group_name_H-M   'P 1'
#
loop_
_entity.id
_entity.type
_entity.pdbx_description
1 polymer ?
#
loop_
_entity_poly.entity_id
_entity_poly.type
_entity_poly.pdbx_seq_one_letter_code
_entity_poly.pdbx_strand_id
1 'polypeptide(L)'
;MEPSPDESSTTTIPSTEPPPPEASPPEVQPSSSPPRSPPSSSRVRAFRALLLRRLLTTAKCSDSVLLRLSRLFSTPSGTDSLLCTLGYTLTLLHSLLNHALTTRLTTLAVSIASKASEALLPGETLITTFPAPRTTQLLAHATTSSKALADLISDYRIFVRLWGFFGIYSWGRGTWTTPLPVGAGRKEKLLRAVTWGQVAACAAYQVLENGAYLASKGVLNSAGWIGEEGARRQARWWVWSCRFWAAHVGLEGVRLGTSWYYRRKLEEKGVGDGEKEEKLRREERRKENRMWWRDAVSNMAYAPLTVHWSVEEGVVSEAWVGFLGMVAGAVALKEEWRNTA
;
A
#
# COMPACT_ATOMS: atom_id res chain seq x y z
N MET A 1 48.30 -29.10 35.34
CA MET A 1 49.68 -29.39 35.74
C MET A 1 50.05 -30.64 34.98
N GLU A 2 50.76 -30.50 33.87
CA GLU A 2 51.17 -31.63 33.01
C GLU A 2 52.37 -32.35 33.68
N PRO A 3 52.52 -33.66 33.47
CA PRO A 3 53.46 -34.07 32.42
C PRO A 3 53.09 -35.36 31.64
N SER A 4 53.78 -35.55 30.51
CA SER A 4 54.03 -36.82 29.79
C SER A 4 55.02 -37.72 30.60
N PRO A 5 55.58 -38.87 30.10
CA PRO A 5 55.62 -39.47 28.76
C PRO A 5 55.05 -40.93 28.78
N ASP A 6 55.48 -42.01 28.09
CA ASP A 6 56.59 -42.32 27.17
C ASP A 6 56.28 -43.62 26.34
N GLU A 7 57.31 -44.21 25.71
CA GLU A 7 57.39 -45.55 25.05
C GLU A 7 56.66 -45.70 23.70
N SER A 8 57.24 -46.07 22.54
CA SER A 8 58.50 -46.69 22.07
C SER A 8 58.43 -48.19 21.71
N SER A 9 58.51 -48.52 20.42
CA SER A 9 59.08 -49.78 19.85
C SER A 9 58.94 -49.84 18.32
N THR A 10 59.70 -50.63 17.52
CA THR A 10 61.14 -50.98 17.51
C THR A 10 61.45 -51.82 16.24
N THR A 11 62.70 -51.79 15.71
CA THR A 11 63.30 -52.80 14.78
C THR A 11 62.83 -52.84 13.31
N THR A 12 63.63 -53.13 12.26
CA THR A 12 65.11 -53.21 12.06
C THR A 12 65.45 -53.24 10.54
N ILE A 13 66.39 -52.39 10.08
CA ILE A 13 67.56 -52.53 9.15
C ILE A 13 67.79 -53.89 8.37
N PRO A 14 68.75 -54.07 7.40
CA PRO A 14 69.64 -53.13 6.67
C PRO A 14 69.84 -53.40 5.14
N SER A 15 70.74 -52.60 4.50
CA SER A 15 71.76 -52.96 3.45
C SER A 15 71.68 -52.17 2.13
N THR A 16 72.75 -51.87 1.36
CA THR A 16 74.22 -51.68 1.57
C THR A 16 74.77 -50.99 0.30
N GLU A 17 75.77 -50.10 0.40
CA GLU A 17 76.43 -49.39 -0.72
C GLU A 17 77.81 -50.01 -1.06
N PRO A 18 78.21 -50.13 -2.35
CA PRO A 18 79.45 -49.48 -2.86
C PRO A 18 79.37 -49.11 -4.39
N PRO A 19 80.47 -48.89 -5.17
CA PRO A 19 81.04 -47.57 -5.45
C PRO A 19 81.10 -47.15 -6.97
N PRO A 20 81.43 -45.88 -7.31
CA PRO A 20 81.73 -45.40 -8.69
C PRO A 20 83.07 -45.94 -9.25
N PRO A 21 83.38 -45.89 -10.58
CA PRO A 21 83.14 -44.81 -11.57
C PRO A 21 82.38 -45.28 -12.85
N GLU A 22 82.33 -44.63 -14.03
CA GLU A 22 83.10 -43.51 -14.65
C GLU A 22 82.28 -42.72 -15.72
N ALA A 23 82.96 -42.12 -16.72
CA ALA A 23 82.43 -41.23 -17.78
C ALA A 23 82.32 -41.96 -19.16
N SER A 24 81.70 -41.49 -20.24
CA SER A 24 81.00 -40.25 -20.69
C SER A 24 80.16 -40.62 -21.97
N PRO A 25 79.45 -39.76 -22.76
CA PRO A 25 79.51 -38.29 -22.93
C PRO A 25 78.08 -37.61 -22.91
N PRO A 26 77.67 -36.61 -23.74
CA PRO A 26 77.23 -35.34 -23.16
C PRO A 26 75.76 -34.92 -23.39
N GLU A 27 75.29 -34.10 -22.46
CA GLU A 27 74.38 -32.95 -22.62
C GLU A 27 73.21 -33.01 -23.62
N VAL A 28 72.00 -33.19 -23.08
CA VAL A 28 70.78 -32.57 -23.62
C VAL A 28 70.14 -31.73 -22.53
N GLN A 29 70.13 -30.40 -22.69
CA GLN A 29 69.55 -29.51 -21.70
C GLN A 29 68.01 -29.64 -21.66
N PRO A 30 67.38 -29.93 -20.51
CA PRO A 30 65.93 -29.97 -20.41
C PRO A 30 65.34 -28.55 -20.51
N SER A 31 64.34 -28.38 -21.37
CA SER A 31 63.69 -27.09 -21.66
C SER A 31 63.15 -26.40 -20.40
N SER A 32 63.41 -25.09 -20.28
CA SER A 32 62.86 -24.24 -19.23
C SER A 32 61.33 -24.20 -19.29
N SER A 33 60.68 -24.70 -18.22
CA SER A 33 59.23 -24.63 -18.09
C SER A 33 58.79 -23.22 -17.62
N PRO A 34 57.77 -22.60 -18.25
CA PRO A 34 57.34 -21.26 -17.90
C PRO A 34 56.67 -21.22 -16.52
N PRO A 35 56.73 -20.08 -15.80
CA PRO A 35 56.22 -19.98 -14.43
C PRO A 35 54.71 -20.24 -14.35
N ARG A 36 54.33 -21.11 -13.42
CA ARG A 36 52.96 -21.59 -13.21
C ARG A 36 52.03 -20.44 -12.83
N SER A 37 51.10 -20.09 -13.71
CA SER A 37 50.17 -18.97 -13.50
C SER A 37 49.20 -19.24 -12.34
N PRO A 38 48.84 -18.21 -11.53
CA PRO A 38 48.03 -18.40 -10.33
C PRO A 38 46.56 -18.72 -10.68
N PRO A 39 46.01 -19.87 -10.24
CA PRO A 39 44.71 -20.34 -10.72
C PRO A 39 43.52 -19.61 -10.06
N SER A 40 42.49 -19.34 -10.86
CA SER A 40 41.09 -19.04 -10.49
C SER A 40 40.75 -17.80 -9.62
N SER A 41 41.66 -17.33 -8.76
CA SER A 41 41.35 -16.41 -7.64
C SER A 41 40.71 -15.08 -8.07
N SER A 42 41.00 -14.60 -9.28
CA SER A 42 40.42 -13.38 -9.85
C SER A 42 38.88 -13.45 -9.97
N ARG A 43 38.32 -14.57 -10.44
CA ARG A 43 36.86 -14.71 -10.59
C ARG A 43 36.14 -14.74 -9.24
N VAL A 44 36.72 -15.42 -8.25
CA VAL A 44 36.19 -15.48 -6.87
C VAL A 44 36.27 -14.10 -6.21
N ARG A 45 37.36 -13.35 -6.41
CA ARG A 45 37.54 -11.98 -5.90
C ARG A 45 36.54 -11.01 -6.54
N ALA A 46 36.33 -11.10 -7.86
CA ALA A 46 35.34 -10.31 -8.58
C ALA A 46 33.90 -10.63 -8.14
N PHE A 47 33.55 -11.92 -7.96
CA PHE A 47 32.25 -12.32 -7.43
C PHE A 47 32.03 -11.80 -6.00
N ARG A 48 33.03 -11.93 -5.11
CA ARG A 48 32.97 -11.39 -3.74
C ARG A 48 32.80 -9.87 -3.74
N ALA A 49 33.49 -9.14 -4.62
CA ALA A 49 33.35 -7.70 -4.77
C ALA A 49 31.96 -7.29 -5.30
N LEU A 50 31.42 -8.03 -6.27
CA LEU A 50 30.05 -7.82 -6.77
C LEU A 50 29.00 -8.11 -5.70
N LEU A 51 29.15 -9.22 -4.96
CA LEU A 51 28.26 -9.59 -3.86
C LEU A 51 28.29 -8.53 -2.75
N LEU A 52 29.48 -8.11 -2.29
CA LEU A 52 29.62 -7.04 -1.30
C LEU A 52 29.04 -5.71 -1.81
N ARG A 53 29.25 -5.35 -3.08
CA ARG A 53 28.63 -4.16 -3.68
C ARG A 53 27.10 -4.26 -3.72
N ARG A 54 26.54 -5.42 -4.06
CA ARG A 54 25.07 -5.64 -4.04
C ARG A 54 24.51 -5.58 -2.63
N LEU A 55 25.16 -6.21 -1.65
CA LEU A 55 24.78 -6.17 -0.24
C LEU A 55 24.86 -4.73 0.30
N LEU A 56 25.92 -3.98 0.00
CA LEU A 56 26.06 -2.56 0.40
C LEU A 56 25.02 -1.66 -0.27
N THR A 57 24.71 -1.86 -1.55
CA THR A 57 23.61 -1.13 -2.22
C THR A 57 22.28 -1.47 -1.55
N THR A 58 21.99 -2.76 -1.33
CA THR A 58 20.75 -3.21 -0.68
C THR A 58 20.63 -2.63 0.73
N ALA A 59 21.69 -2.70 1.54
CA ALA A 59 21.72 -2.13 2.89
C ALA A 59 21.48 -0.60 2.88
N LYS A 60 22.17 0.16 2.01
CA LYS A 60 21.95 1.61 1.88
C LYS A 60 20.55 1.96 1.39
N CYS A 61 19.99 1.18 0.47
CA CYS A 61 18.60 1.35 0.03
C CYS A 61 17.60 1.03 1.15
N SER A 62 17.81 -0.07 1.89
CA SER A 62 16.97 -0.44 3.04
C SER A 62 17.01 0.61 4.14
N ASP A 63 18.20 1.09 4.53
CA ASP A 63 18.38 2.18 5.49
C ASP A 63 17.65 3.47 5.04
N SER A 64 17.87 3.89 3.80
CA SER A 64 17.17 5.04 3.21
C SER A 64 15.65 4.88 3.20
N VAL A 65 15.13 3.65 3.00
CA VAL A 65 13.70 3.34 3.03
C VAL A 65 13.17 3.30 4.47
N LEU A 66 13.91 2.73 5.43
CA LEU A 66 13.53 2.68 6.85
C LEU A 66 13.48 4.08 7.47
N LEU A 67 14.47 4.93 7.19
CA LEU A 67 14.47 6.33 7.62
C LEU A 67 13.26 7.10 7.05
N ARG A 68 12.89 6.84 5.79
CA ARG A 68 11.71 7.48 5.18
C ARG A 68 10.39 6.91 5.69
N LEU A 69 10.30 5.62 5.98
CA LEU A 69 9.15 5.02 6.66
C LEU A 69 9.00 5.60 8.07
N SER A 70 10.09 5.78 8.81
CA SER A 70 10.07 6.45 10.13
C SER A 70 9.52 7.89 10.04
N ARG A 71 9.98 8.67 9.04
CA ARG A 71 9.44 10.02 8.72
C ARG A 71 7.97 10.00 8.24
N LEU A 72 7.48 8.89 7.70
CA LEU A 72 6.08 8.74 7.28
C LEU A 72 5.19 8.47 8.50
N PHE A 73 5.57 7.50 9.33
CA PHE A 73 4.85 7.09 10.53
C PHE A 73 4.89 8.12 11.67
N SER A 74 5.88 9.02 11.70
CA SER A 74 5.91 10.12 12.68
C SER A 74 4.78 11.14 12.49
N THR A 75 3.98 11.02 11.43
CA THR A 75 2.79 11.84 11.18
C THR A 75 1.51 10.98 11.13
N PRO A 76 0.37 11.48 11.67
CA PRO A 76 -0.92 10.82 11.48
C PRO A 76 -1.34 10.74 10.00
N SER A 77 -1.00 11.77 9.19
CA SER A 77 -1.35 11.84 7.76
C SER A 77 -0.60 10.81 6.92
N GLY A 78 0.72 10.63 7.14
CA GLY A 78 1.50 9.59 6.49
C GLY A 78 1.07 8.18 6.90
N THR A 79 0.75 7.99 8.18
CA THR A 79 0.19 6.74 8.71
C THR A 79 -1.16 6.40 8.07
N ASP A 80 -2.13 7.32 8.06
CA ASP A 80 -3.44 7.08 7.44
C ASP A 80 -3.31 6.87 5.91
N SER A 81 -2.46 7.65 5.23
CA SER A 81 -2.24 7.49 3.78
C SER A 81 -1.71 6.11 3.41
N LEU A 82 -0.77 5.57 4.22
CA LEU A 82 -0.24 4.22 4.03
C LEU A 82 -1.32 3.16 4.31
N LEU A 83 -2.02 3.27 5.44
CA LEU A 83 -3.07 2.34 5.84
C LEU A 83 -4.27 2.37 4.88
N CYS A 84 -4.62 3.54 4.33
CA CYS A 84 -5.62 3.72 3.28
C CYS A 84 -5.23 2.92 2.03
N THR A 85 -3.99 3.14 1.54
CA THR A 85 -3.48 2.43 0.37
C THR A 85 -3.45 0.92 0.60
N LEU A 86 -2.92 0.48 1.75
CA LEU A 86 -2.78 -0.93 2.09
C LEU A 86 -4.14 -1.62 2.28
N GLY A 87 -5.05 -1.04 3.06
CA GLY A 87 -6.38 -1.60 3.32
C GLY A 87 -7.17 -1.81 2.04
N TYR A 88 -7.24 -0.81 1.16
CA TYR A 88 -7.95 -0.96 -0.12
C TYR A 88 -7.21 -1.86 -1.13
N THR A 89 -5.87 -1.92 -1.11
CA THR A 89 -5.11 -2.92 -1.87
C THR A 89 -5.46 -4.33 -1.41
N LEU A 90 -5.61 -4.56 -0.10
CA LEU A 90 -6.03 -5.83 0.47
C LEU A 90 -7.51 -6.16 0.17
N THR A 91 -8.40 -5.16 0.11
CA THR A 91 -9.79 -5.33 -0.36
C THR A 91 -9.84 -5.78 -1.82
N LEU A 92 -9.07 -5.12 -2.70
CA LEU A 92 -8.95 -5.52 -4.11
C LEU A 92 -8.37 -6.93 -4.23
N LEU A 93 -7.31 -7.22 -3.48
CA LEU A 93 -6.68 -8.54 -3.45
C LEU A 93 -7.66 -9.61 -2.97
N HIS A 94 -8.39 -9.38 -1.88
CA HIS A 94 -9.42 -10.30 -1.38
C HIS A 94 -10.45 -10.61 -2.47
N SER A 95 -11.03 -9.59 -3.10
CA SER A 95 -12.06 -9.78 -4.12
C SER A 95 -11.55 -10.58 -5.34
N LEU A 96 -10.31 -10.32 -5.78
CA LEU A 96 -9.66 -11.07 -6.86
C LEU A 96 -9.33 -12.53 -6.48
N LEU A 97 -8.81 -12.76 -5.27
CA LEU A 97 -8.54 -14.11 -4.76
C LEU A 97 -9.83 -14.90 -4.54
N ASN A 98 -10.88 -14.26 -4.03
CA ASN A 98 -12.20 -14.86 -3.81
C ASN A 98 -12.88 -15.24 -5.14
N HIS A 99 -12.80 -14.39 -6.17
CA HIS A 99 -13.31 -14.73 -7.50
C HIS A 99 -12.54 -15.91 -8.12
N ALA A 100 -11.21 -15.95 -7.98
CA ALA A 100 -10.39 -17.07 -8.43
C ALA A 100 -10.67 -18.36 -7.63
N LEU A 101 -10.97 -18.25 -6.34
CA LEU A 101 -11.32 -19.36 -5.46
C LEU A 101 -12.69 -19.94 -5.82
N THR A 102 -13.70 -19.08 -5.91
CA THR A 102 -15.08 -19.45 -6.30
C THR A 102 -15.07 -20.16 -7.64
N THR A 103 -14.43 -19.57 -8.66
CA THR A 103 -14.31 -20.20 -9.99
C THR A 103 -13.65 -21.59 -9.93
N ARG A 104 -12.57 -21.75 -9.16
CA ARG A 104 -11.91 -23.06 -8.98
C ARG A 104 -12.80 -24.08 -8.28
N LEU A 105 -13.49 -23.68 -7.21
CA LEU A 105 -14.40 -24.55 -6.47
C LEU A 105 -15.60 -24.95 -7.32
N THR A 106 -16.18 -24.04 -8.10
CA THR A 106 -17.26 -24.33 -9.07
C THR A 106 -16.80 -25.33 -10.13
N THR A 107 -15.65 -25.12 -10.77
CA THR A 107 -15.13 -26.06 -11.78
C THR A 107 -14.84 -27.44 -11.20
N LEU A 108 -14.32 -27.52 -9.97
CA LEU A 108 -14.13 -28.80 -9.27
C LEU A 108 -15.48 -29.47 -8.96
N ALA A 109 -16.45 -28.74 -8.41
CA ALA A 109 -17.77 -29.25 -8.10
C ALA A 109 -18.51 -29.75 -9.35
N VAL A 110 -18.48 -29.00 -10.46
CA VAL A 110 -19.07 -29.39 -11.75
C VAL A 110 -18.38 -30.64 -12.32
N SER A 111 -17.05 -30.74 -12.26
CA SER A 111 -16.32 -31.91 -12.76
C SER A 111 -16.51 -33.17 -11.90
N ILE A 112 -16.80 -33.01 -10.60
CA ILE A 112 -17.21 -34.11 -9.71
C ILE A 112 -18.66 -34.50 -10.04
N ALA A 113 -19.57 -33.52 -10.15
CA ALA A 113 -20.98 -33.75 -10.42
C ALA A 113 -21.22 -34.44 -11.77
N SER A 114 -20.51 -34.07 -12.85
CA SER A 114 -20.67 -34.72 -14.15
C SER A 114 -20.26 -36.20 -14.09
N LYS A 115 -19.09 -36.49 -13.51
CA LYS A 115 -18.60 -37.87 -13.34
C LYS A 115 -19.45 -38.70 -12.38
N ALA A 116 -20.05 -38.07 -11.38
CA ALA A 116 -21.05 -38.73 -10.53
C ALA A 116 -22.34 -39.03 -11.31
N SER A 117 -22.82 -38.11 -12.15
CA SER A 117 -24.02 -38.34 -12.97
C SER A 117 -23.85 -39.40 -14.07
N GLU A 118 -22.61 -39.70 -14.47
CA GLU A 118 -22.28 -40.83 -15.35
C GLU A 118 -22.29 -42.19 -14.61
N ALA A 119 -22.23 -42.19 -13.28
CA ALA A 119 -22.04 -43.38 -12.45
C ALA A 119 -23.22 -43.72 -11.51
N LEU A 120 -24.16 -42.79 -11.31
CA LEU A 120 -25.33 -42.93 -10.43
C LEU A 120 -26.60 -43.22 -11.23
N LEU A 121 -27.49 -44.03 -10.66
CA LEU A 121 -28.84 -44.25 -11.20
C LEU A 121 -29.78 -43.09 -10.84
N PRO A 122 -30.87 -42.87 -11.62
CA PRO A 122 -31.84 -41.81 -11.34
C PRO A 122 -32.46 -41.95 -9.94
N GLY A 123 -32.15 -40.98 -9.06
CA GLY A 123 -32.63 -40.94 -7.67
C GLY A 123 -31.57 -41.29 -6.61
N GLU A 124 -30.38 -41.77 -7.00
CA GLU A 124 -29.29 -42.03 -6.06
C GLU A 124 -28.55 -40.74 -5.66
N THR A 125 -28.29 -40.57 -4.35
CA THR A 125 -27.61 -39.38 -3.80
C THR A 125 -26.20 -39.71 -3.32
N LEU A 126 -25.17 -39.23 -4.02
CA LEU A 126 -23.77 -39.36 -3.62
C LEU A 126 -23.35 -38.23 -2.66
N ILE A 127 -23.09 -38.56 -1.40
CA ILE A 127 -22.45 -37.65 -0.44
C ILE A 127 -20.98 -38.06 -0.31
N THR A 128 -20.06 -37.20 -0.79
CA THR A 128 -18.61 -37.46 -0.76
C THR A 128 -17.82 -36.21 -0.34
N THR A 129 -16.85 -36.39 0.55
CA THR A 129 -15.99 -35.33 1.07
C THR A 129 -14.59 -35.44 0.48
N PHE A 130 -14.22 -34.53 -0.42
CA PHE A 130 -12.89 -34.49 -1.03
C PHE A 130 -11.99 -33.47 -0.32
N PRO A 131 -10.74 -33.83 0.07
CA PRO A 131 -9.80 -32.85 0.58
C PRO A 131 -9.40 -31.88 -0.54
N ALA A 132 -9.69 -30.59 -0.36
CA ALA A 132 -9.37 -29.57 -1.36
C ALA A 132 -7.86 -29.57 -1.69
N PRO A 133 -7.44 -29.41 -2.96
CA PRO A 133 -6.02 -29.38 -3.33
C PRO A 133 -5.23 -28.34 -2.53
N ARG A 134 -3.97 -28.62 -2.17
CA ARG A 134 -3.11 -27.71 -1.38
C ARG A 134 -3.06 -26.28 -1.94
N THR A 135 -3.08 -26.12 -3.26
CA THR A 135 -3.11 -24.82 -3.94
C THR A 135 -4.43 -24.07 -3.75
N THR A 136 -5.57 -24.77 -3.67
CA THR A 136 -6.88 -24.21 -3.33
C THR A 136 -6.97 -23.88 -1.83
N GLN A 137 -6.37 -24.70 -0.95
CA GLN A 137 -6.28 -24.40 0.49
C GLN A 137 -5.47 -23.12 0.75
N LEU A 138 -4.30 -22.97 0.11
CA LEU A 138 -3.47 -21.76 0.20
C LEU A 138 -4.20 -20.52 -0.33
N LEU A 139 -4.95 -20.67 -1.44
CA LEU A 139 -5.78 -19.60 -1.99
C LEU A 139 -6.91 -19.19 -1.03
N ALA A 140 -7.60 -20.15 -0.41
CA ALA A 140 -8.63 -19.87 0.61
C ALA A 140 -8.06 -19.19 1.86
N HIS A 141 -6.90 -19.65 2.33
CA HIS A 141 -6.21 -19.02 3.47
C HIS A 141 -5.79 -17.58 3.15
N ALA A 142 -5.21 -17.33 1.97
CA ALA A 142 -4.86 -15.98 1.52
C ALA A 142 -6.08 -15.07 1.30
N THR A 143 -7.20 -15.63 0.82
CA THR A 143 -8.48 -14.92 0.68
C THR A 143 -8.99 -14.47 2.05
N THR A 144 -8.94 -15.35 3.06
CA THR A 144 -9.41 -15.06 4.42
C THR A 144 -8.48 -14.08 5.15
N SER A 145 -7.17 -14.28 5.07
CA SER A 145 -6.19 -13.43 5.79
C SER A 145 -6.07 -12.02 5.21
N SER A 146 -6.18 -11.86 3.88
CA SER A 146 -6.24 -10.53 3.26
C SER A 146 -7.47 -9.74 3.68
N LYS A 147 -8.65 -10.38 3.76
CA LYS A 147 -9.85 -9.74 4.31
C LYS A 147 -9.71 -9.38 5.78
N ALA A 148 -9.29 -10.32 6.63
CA ALA A 148 -9.14 -10.05 8.06
C ALA A 148 -8.19 -8.87 8.36
N LEU A 149 -7.11 -8.73 7.57
CA LEU A 149 -6.20 -7.58 7.68
C LEU A 149 -6.80 -6.29 7.11
N ALA A 150 -7.55 -6.35 6.00
CA ALA A 150 -8.27 -5.19 5.46
C ALA A 150 -9.33 -4.65 6.44
N ASP A 151 -10.12 -5.55 7.03
CA ASP A 151 -11.16 -5.23 8.00
C ASP A 151 -10.57 -4.61 9.28
N LEU A 152 -9.46 -5.18 9.80
CA LEU A 152 -8.72 -4.63 10.95
C LEU A 152 -8.13 -3.24 10.66
N ILE A 153 -7.58 -3.03 9.47
CA ILE A 153 -7.07 -1.72 9.04
C ILE A 153 -8.21 -0.71 8.93
N SER A 154 -9.37 -1.13 8.38
CA SER A 154 -10.56 -0.27 8.30
C SER A 154 -11.04 0.15 9.69
N ASP A 155 -11.14 -0.80 10.62
CA ASP A 155 -11.58 -0.57 12.00
C ASP A 155 -10.66 0.43 12.73
N TYR A 156 -9.34 0.24 12.64
CA TYR A 156 -8.36 1.19 13.19
C TYR A 156 -8.48 2.58 12.54
N ARG A 157 -8.65 2.66 11.22
CA ARG A 157 -8.77 3.93 10.49
C ARG A 157 -10.04 4.70 10.81
N ILE A 158 -11.13 4.02 11.16
CA ILE A 158 -12.35 4.66 11.66
C ILE A 158 -12.15 5.11 13.12
N PHE A 159 -11.57 4.25 13.96
CA PHE A 159 -11.25 4.59 15.35
C PHE A 159 -10.44 5.89 15.44
N VAL A 160 -9.30 6.00 14.76
CA VAL A 160 -8.47 7.22 14.80
C VAL A 160 -9.15 8.44 14.16
N ARG A 161 -10.23 8.26 13.39
CA ARG A 161 -11.02 9.37 12.85
C ARG A 161 -12.00 9.97 13.83
N LEU A 162 -12.26 9.35 14.99
CA LEU A 162 -13.11 9.93 16.06
C LEU A 162 -12.66 11.35 16.44
N TRP A 163 -11.35 11.62 16.40
CA TRP A 163 -10.70 12.91 16.66
C TRP A 163 -10.80 13.94 15.51
N GLY A 164 -11.35 13.58 14.35
CA GLY A 164 -11.42 14.44 13.16
C GLY A 164 -12.19 15.75 13.38
N PHE A 165 -13.10 15.79 14.36
CA PHE A 165 -13.83 17.01 14.73
C PHE A 165 -12.92 18.17 15.15
N PHE A 166 -11.76 17.89 15.76
CA PHE A 166 -10.79 18.95 16.11
C PHE A 166 -10.18 19.60 14.86
N GLY A 167 -9.93 18.83 13.80
CA GLY A 167 -9.49 19.35 12.51
C GLY A 167 -10.58 20.19 11.82
N ILE A 168 -11.83 19.72 11.84
CA ILE A 168 -12.99 20.42 11.28
C ILE A 168 -13.25 21.75 12.02
N TYR A 169 -13.18 21.73 13.36
CA TYR A 169 -13.28 22.95 14.18
C TYR A 169 -12.15 23.94 13.88
N SER A 170 -10.90 23.46 13.79
CA SER A 170 -9.75 24.31 13.45
C SER A 170 -9.91 24.95 12.07
N TRP A 171 -10.37 24.19 11.07
CA TRP A 171 -10.65 24.68 9.72
C TRP A 171 -11.81 25.69 9.68
N GLY A 172 -12.91 25.42 10.38
CA GLY A 172 -14.03 26.34 10.51
C GLY A 172 -13.63 27.64 11.21
N ARG A 173 -12.85 27.55 12.29
CA ARG A 173 -12.29 28.71 13.01
C ARG A 173 -11.35 29.52 12.12
N GLY A 174 -10.41 28.88 11.44
CA GLY A 174 -9.48 29.55 10.51
C GLY A 174 -10.21 30.23 9.34
N THR A 175 -11.31 29.63 8.87
CA THR A 175 -12.21 30.22 7.88
C THR A 175 -12.94 31.44 8.46
N TRP A 176 -13.41 31.39 9.70
CA TRP A 176 -14.06 32.51 10.39
C TRP A 176 -13.11 33.69 10.64
N THR A 177 -11.91 33.42 11.17
CA THR A 177 -10.91 34.46 11.50
C THR A 177 -10.25 35.09 10.27
N THR A 178 -10.43 34.51 9.08
CA THR A 178 -9.92 35.02 7.81
C THR A 178 -11.10 35.59 6.99
N PRO A 179 -11.53 36.85 7.19
CA PRO A 179 -12.63 37.44 6.43
C PRO A 179 -12.33 37.53 4.93
N LEU A 180 -13.33 37.87 4.11
CA LEU A 180 -13.09 38.17 2.70
C LEU A 180 -12.44 39.55 2.57
N PRO A 181 -11.53 39.75 1.59
CA PRO A 181 -11.03 41.08 1.26
C PRO A 181 -12.15 42.06 0.93
N VAL A 182 -11.95 43.33 1.28
CA VAL A 182 -12.84 44.43 0.84
C VAL A 182 -12.85 44.46 -0.69
N GLY A 183 -14.04 44.45 -1.29
CA GLY A 183 -14.20 44.35 -2.75
C GLY A 183 -14.15 42.93 -3.34
N ALA A 184 -14.11 41.87 -2.52
CA ALA A 184 -14.03 40.48 -2.99
C ALA A 184 -15.06 40.12 -4.09
N GLY A 185 -14.58 39.46 -5.15
CA GLY A 185 -15.33 39.15 -6.35
C GLY A 185 -16.21 37.91 -6.25
N ARG A 186 -16.83 37.53 -7.37
CA ARG A 186 -17.73 36.37 -7.46
C ARG A 186 -17.00 35.05 -7.20
N LYS A 187 -15.72 34.93 -7.58
CA LYS A 187 -14.88 33.76 -7.33
C LYS A 187 -14.67 33.55 -5.83
N GLU A 188 -14.25 34.60 -5.13
CA GLU A 188 -13.89 34.57 -3.70
C GLU A 188 -15.13 34.29 -2.83
N LYS A 189 -16.27 34.90 -3.18
CA LYS A 189 -17.57 34.66 -2.54
C LYS A 189 -18.07 33.24 -2.77
N LEU A 190 -17.97 32.71 -4.00
CA LEU A 190 -18.34 31.33 -4.31
C LEU A 190 -17.45 30.33 -3.57
N LEU A 191 -16.13 30.49 -3.62
CA LEU A 191 -15.19 29.62 -2.92
C LEU A 191 -15.41 29.65 -1.40
N ARG A 192 -15.75 30.80 -0.80
CA ARG A 192 -16.14 30.86 0.62
C ARG A 192 -17.40 30.06 0.92
N ALA A 193 -18.44 30.20 0.10
CA ALA A 193 -19.70 29.46 0.29
C ALA A 193 -19.47 27.95 0.19
N VAL A 194 -18.63 27.52 -0.76
CA VAL A 194 -18.16 26.13 -0.88
C VAL A 194 -17.43 25.68 0.39
N THR A 195 -16.45 26.45 0.89
CA THR A 195 -15.72 26.11 2.14
C THR A 195 -16.65 25.96 3.34
N TRP A 196 -17.60 26.88 3.55
CA TRP A 196 -18.57 26.75 4.66
C TRP A 196 -19.50 25.53 4.49
N GLY A 197 -19.95 25.24 3.27
CA GLY A 197 -20.72 24.03 2.97
C GLY A 197 -19.91 22.76 3.27
N GLN A 198 -18.61 22.74 2.95
CA GLN A 198 -17.73 21.61 3.22
C GLN A 198 -17.45 21.43 4.72
N VAL A 199 -17.24 22.52 5.48
CA VAL A 199 -17.10 22.47 6.94
C VAL A 199 -18.37 21.90 7.58
N ALA A 200 -19.55 22.35 7.15
CA ALA A 200 -20.83 21.84 7.65
C ALA A 200 -21.06 20.36 7.28
N ALA A 201 -20.77 19.97 6.04
CA ALA A 201 -20.87 18.59 5.58
C ALA A 201 -19.91 17.66 6.35
N CYS A 202 -18.65 18.05 6.53
CA CYS A 202 -17.68 17.29 7.32
C CYS A 202 -18.09 17.18 8.79
N ALA A 203 -18.65 18.24 9.39
CA ALA A 203 -19.13 18.20 10.78
C ALA A 203 -20.30 17.20 10.94
N ALA A 204 -21.29 17.23 10.03
CA ALA A 204 -22.41 16.30 10.04
C ALA A 204 -21.96 14.85 9.79
N TYR A 205 -21.08 14.64 8.81
CA TYR A 205 -20.41 13.36 8.57
C TYR A 205 -19.74 12.81 9.83
N GLN A 206 -18.90 13.62 10.49
CA GLN A 206 -18.10 13.17 11.63
C GLN A 206 -18.97 12.82 12.84
N VAL A 207 -20.02 13.58 13.12
CA VAL A 207 -20.96 13.27 14.23
C VAL A 207 -21.69 11.95 13.96
N LEU A 208 -22.14 11.71 12.73
CA LEU A 208 -22.87 10.49 12.36
C LEU A 208 -21.96 9.26 12.30
N GLU A 209 -20.76 9.37 11.72
CA GLU A 209 -19.76 8.29 11.73
C GLU A 209 -19.32 7.93 13.15
N ASN A 210 -18.99 8.92 13.99
CA ASN A 210 -18.59 8.68 15.38
C ASN A 210 -19.71 7.95 16.14
N GLY A 211 -20.97 8.36 15.99
CA GLY A 211 -22.10 7.70 16.64
C GLY A 211 -22.35 6.28 16.12
N ALA A 212 -22.28 6.07 14.80
CA ALA A 212 -22.50 4.76 14.19
C ALA A 212 -21.39 3.75 14.54
N TYR A 213 -20.15 4.23 14.70
CA TYR A 213 -19.01 3.44 15.15
C TYR A 213 -19.07 3.11 16.65
N LEU A 214 -19.41 4.09 17.50
CA LEU A 214 -19.58 3.84 18.93
C LEU A 214 -20.78 2.92 19.22
N ALA A 215 -21.83 2.95 18.38
CA ALA A 215 -22.90 1.95 18.40
C ALA A 215 -22.41 0.54 18.01
N SER A 216 -21.64 0.41 16.92
CA SER A 216 -21.15 -0.91 16.47
C SER A 216 -20.15 -1.56 17.44
N LYS A 217 -19.55 -0.78 18.34
CA LYS A 217 -18.70 -1.24 19.46
C LYS A 217 -19.45 -1.40 20.79
N GLY A 218 -20.77 -1.21 20.83
CA GLY A 218 -21.60 -1.35 22.04
C GLY A 218 -21.42 -0.24 23.08
N VAL A 219 -20.74 0.85 22.74
CA VAL A 219 -20.52 1.99 23.65
C VAL A 219 -21.80 2.84 23.80
N LEU A 220 -22.63 2.90 22.75
CA LEU A 220 -23.97 3.48 22.84
C LEU A 220 -24.98 2.41 23.25
N ASN A 221 -25.38 2.42 24.53
CA ASN A 221 -26.12 1.33 25.19
C ASN A 221 -27.46 1.78 25.82
N SER A 222 -28.03 2.91 25.39
CA SER A 222 -29.39 3.29 25.79
C SER A 222 -30.44 2.61 24.90
N ALA A 223 -31.71 2.60 25.33
CA ALA A 223 -32.78 1.83 24.67
C ALA A 223 -32.89 2.08 23.15
N GLY A 224 -32.69 3.32 22.68
CA GLY A 224 -32.72 3.68 21.26
C GLY A 224 -31.47 3.29 20.45
N TRP A 225 -30.53 2.54 21.04
CA TRP A 225 -29.31 2.01 20.42
C TRP A 225 -29.13 0.49 20.62
N ILE A 226 -30.03 -0.17 21.34
CA ILE A 226 -30.02 -1.62 21.57
C ILE A 226 -31.02 -2.33 20.64
N GLY A 227 -30.74 -3.59 20.30
CA GLY A 227 -31.65 -4.44 19.52
C GLY A 227 -31.83 -3.99 18.07
N GLU A 228 -32.94 -4.41 17.47
CA GLU A 228 -33.25 -4.12 16.06
C GLU A 228 -33.39 -2.61 15.79
N GLU A 229 -34.02 -1.88 16.71
CA GLU A 229 -34.11 -0.41 16.69
C GLU A 229 -32.72 0.24 16.61
N GLY A 230 -31.79 -0.23 17.44
CA GLY A 230 -30.39 0.20 17.46
C GLY A 230 -29.64 -0.11 16.18
N ALA A 231 -29.76 -1.34 15.67
CA ALA A 231 -29.14 -1.76 14.41
C ALA A 231 -29.64 -0.92 13.22
N ARG A 232 -30.97 -0.73 13.13
CA ARG A 232 -31.64 0.12 12.13
C ARG A 232 -31.22 1.59 12.25
N ARG A 233 -30.98 2.09 13.46
CA ARG A 233 -30.44 3.44 13.70
C ARG A 233 -28.97 3.56 13.26
N GLN A 234 -28.14 2.59 13.62
CA GLN A 234 -26.72 2.52 13.24
C GLN A 234 -26.54 2.50 11.72
N ALA A 235 -27.26 1.61 11.01
CA ALA A 235 -27.24 1.53 9.55
C ALA A 235 -27.61 2.86 8.89
N ARG A 236 -28.68 3.51 9.36
CA ARG A 236 -29.08 4.84 8.89
C ARG A 236 -28.01 5.90 9.14
N TRP A 237 -27.30 5.86 10.27
CA TRP A 237 -26.23 6.83 10.57
C TRP A 237 -25.01 6.63 9.67
N TRP A 238 -24.63 5.39 9.33
CA TRP A 238 -23.62 5.10 8.30
C TRP A 238 -24.03 5.66 6.93
N VAL A 239 -25.24 5.34 6.46
CA VAL A 239 -25.73 5.82 5.15
C VAL A 239 -25.80 7.35 5.09
N TRP A 240 -26.27 8.01 6.15
CA TRP A 240 -26.34 9.47 6.18
C TRP A 240 -24.97 10.14 6.33
N SER A 241 -24.01 9.57 7.05
CA SER A 241 -22.65 10.12 7.07
C SER A 241 -22.07 10.09 5.65
N CYS A 242 -22.13 8.95 4.95
CA CYS A 242 -21.64 8.82 3.59
C CYS A 242 -22.32 9.77 2.59
N ARG A 243 -23.59 10.13 2.79
CA ARG A 243 -24.27 11.20 2.02
C ARG A 243 -23.70 12.59 2.27
N PHE A 244 -23.35 12.94 3.51
CA PHE A 244 -22.64 14.19 3.79
C PHE A 244 -21.21 14.19 3.22
N TRP A 245 -20.54 13.04 3.18
CA TRP A 245 -19.26 12.91 2.47
C TRP A 245 -19.42 13.07 0.95
N ALA A 246 -20.46 12.48 0.34
CA ALA A 246 -20.80 12.70 -1.07
C ALA A 246 -21.04 14.20 -1.36
N ALA A 247 -21.74 14.91 -0.47
CA ALA A 247 -21.92 16.36 -0.58
C ALA A 247 -20.58 17.13 -0.49
N HIS A 248 -19.66 16.73 0.39
CA HIS A 248 -18.31 17.30 0.43
C HIS A 248 -17.53 17.08 -0.88
N VAL A 249 -17.58 15.88 -1.46
CA VAL A 249 -16.90 15.56 -2.74
C VAL A 249 -17.55 16.32 -3.91
N GLY A 250 -18.87 16.50 -3.91
CA GLY A 250 -19.55 17.38 -4.86
C GLY A 250 -19.08 18.84 -4.75
N LEU A 251 -18.94 19.34 -3.52
CA LEU A 251 -18.41 20.69 -3.25
C LEU A 251 -16.92 20.84 -3.63
N GLU A 252 -16.11 19.80 -3.46
CA GLU A 252 -14.75 19.73 -4.02
C GLU A 252 -14.75 19.84 -5.55
N GLY A 253 -15.70 19.17 -6.22
CA GLY A 253 -15.93 19.33 -7.66
C GLY A 253 -16.21 20.78 -8.05
N VAL A 254 -17.04 21.49 -7.28
CA VAL A 254 -17.29 22.93 -7.48
C VAL A 254 -16.03 23.77 -7.21
N ARG A 255 -15.24 23.47 -6.16
CA ARG A 255 -13.96 24.15 -5.88
C ARG A 255 -12.98 24.00 -7.04
N LEU A 256 -12.80 22.77 -7.55
CA LEU A 256 -11.86 22.44 -8.61
C LEU A 256 -12.30 23.04 -9.95
N GLY A 257 -13.58 22.91 -10.32
CA GLY A 257 -14.15 23.49 -11.53
C GLY A 257 -14.09 25.03 -11.53
N THR A 258 -14.41 25.67 -10.40
CA THR A 258 -14.27 27.13 -10.22
C THR A 258 -12.81 27.55 -10.39
N SER A 259 -11.88 26.84 -9.76
CA SER A 259 -10.44 27.14 -9.84
C SER A 259 -9.90 27.00 -11.26
N TRP A 260 -10.32 25.96 -11.99
CA TRP A 260 -9.95 25.72 -13.39
C TRP A 260 -10.50 26.80 -14.32
N TYR A 261 -11.80 27.11 -14.23
CA TYR A 261 -12.46 28.14 -15.05
C TYR A 261 -11.80 29.52 -14.88
N TYR A 262 -11.55 29.94 -13.63
CA TYR A 262 -10.92 31.22 -13.36
C TYR A 262 -9.42 31.24 -13.68
N ARG A 263 -8.69 30.12 -13.61
CA ARG A 263 -7.30 30.03 -14.11
C ARG A 263 -7.26 30.25 -15.62
N ARG A 264 -8.06 29.49 -16.37
CA ARG A 264 -8.12 29.58 -17.83
C ARG A 264 -8.43 31.02 -18.30
N LYS A 265 -9.38 31.69 -17.64
CA LYS A 265 -9.76 33.08 -17.92
C LYS A 265 -8.67 34.13 -17.59
N LEU A 266 -7.66 33.77 -16.78
CA LEU A 266 -6.47 34.60 -16.54
C LEU A 266 -5.36 34.30 -17.54
N GLU A 267 -5.24 33.05 -17.99
CA GLU A 267 -4.30 32.64 -19.05
C GLU A 267 -4.70 33.20 -20.42
N GLU A 268 -5.99 33.17 -20.76
CA GLU A 268 -6.58 33.84 -21.93
C GLU A 268 -6.42 35.39 -21.91
N LYS A 269 -6.03 35.98 -20.77
CA LYS A 269 -5.77 37.41 -20.61
C LYS A 269 -4.32 37.83 -20.76
N GLY A 270 -3.40 36.92 -21.06
CA GLY A 270 -2.07 37.26 -21.59
C GLY A 270 -1.19 38.16 -20.71
N VAL A 271 -1.14 37.91 -19.39
CA VAL A 271 -0.28 38.68 -18.47
C VAL A 271 1.19 38.28 -18.65
N GLY A 272 1.87 38.92 -19.62
CA GLY A 272 3.32 38.85 -19.76
C GLY A 272 4.03 39.72 -18.73
N ASP A 273 5.12 39.20 -18.14
CA ASP A 273 6.14 40.00 -17.44
C ASP A 273 7.46 39.21 -17.37
N GLY A 274 8.57 39.89 -17.03
CA GLY A 274 9.95 39.49 -17.36
C GLY A 274 10.51 38.19 -16.73
N GLU A 275 11.60 37.69 -17.34
CA GLU A 275 12.17 36.34 -17.18
C GLU A 275 12.24 35.78 -15.74
N LYS A 276 12.68 36.58 -14.76
CA LYS A 276 12.85 36.13 -13.37
C LYS A 276 11.51 35.91 -12.69
N GLU A 277 10.55 36.80 -12.91
CA GLU A 277 9.21 36.64 -12.37
C GLU A 277 8.42 35.58 -13.15
N GLU A 278 8.60 35.50 -14.47
CA GLU A 278 8.07 34.40 -15.28
C GLU A 278 8.51 33.04 -14.74
N LYS A 279 9.79 32.88 -14.38
CA LYS A 279 10.34 31.63 -13.83
C LYS A 279 9.70 31.24 -12.49
N LEU A 280 9.49 32.21 -11.58
CA LEU A 280 8.80 31.99 -10.31
C LEU A 280 7.31 31.67 -10.53
N ARG A 281 6.58 32.51 -11.29
CA ARG A 281 5.18 32.28 -11.69
C ARG A 281 5.00 30.92 -12.38
N ARG A 282 5.99 30.45 -13.16
CA ARG A 282 5.99 29.13 -13.83
C ARG A 282 6.21 27.98 -12.85
N GLU A 283 7.04 28.14 -11.83
CA GLU A 283 7.15 27.15 -10.75
C GLU A 283 5.89 27.09 -9.89
N GLU A 284 5.29 28.23 -9.56
CA GLU A 284 4.01 28.32 -8.84
C GLU A 284 2.90 27.67 -9.64
N ARG A 285 2.73 28.01 -10.92
CA ARG A 285 1.77 27.35 -11.83
C ARG A 285 1.99 25.83 -11.90
N ARG A 286 3.24 25.35 -11.88
CA ARG A 286 3.55 23.91 -11.81
C ARG A 286 3.21 23.29 -10.44
N LYS A 287 3.36 24.03 -9.34
CA LYS A 287 2.94 23.62 -7.99
C LYS A 287 1.41 23.54 -7.90
N GLU A 288 0.69 24.59 -8.29
CA GLU A 288 -0.77 24.62 -8.31
C GLU A 288 -1.38 23.57 -9.26
N ASN A 289 -0.81 23.39 -10.46
CA ASN A 289 -1.34 22.41 -11.42
C ASN A 289 -1.15 20.98 -10.91
N ARG A 290 -0.03 20.68 -10.24
CA ARG A 290 0.18 19.40 -9.55
C ARG A 290 -0.85 19.18 -8.43
N MET A 291 -1.10 20.20 -7.61
CA MET A 291 -2.10 20.15 -6.54
C MET A 291 -3.51 19.93 -7.11
N TRP A 292 -3.90 20.71 -8.13
CA TRP A 292 -5.20 20.56 -8.79
C TRP A 292 -5.39 19.16 -9.38
N TRP A 293 -4.38 18.60 -10.05
CA TRP A 293 -4.45 17.23 -10.57
C TRP A 293 -4.47 16.14 -9.48
N ARG A 294 -3.73 16.32 -8.39
CA ARG A 294 -3.80 15.45 -7.20
C ARG A 294 -5.22 15.43 -6.64
N ASP A 295 -5.79 16.60 -6.42
CA ASP A 295 -7.13 16.79 -5.85
C ASP A 295 -8.21 16.25 -6.79
N ALA A 296 -8.07 16.47 -8.11
CA ALA A 296 -8.99 15.95 -9.12
C ALA A 296 -8.97 14.41 -9.19
N VAL A 297 -7.80 13.77 -9.24
CA VAL A 297 -7.71 12.29 -9.26
C VAL A 297 -8.23 11.68 -7.96
N SER A 298 -7.94 12.29 -6.81
CA SER A 298 -8.48 11.88 -5.52
C SER A 298 -10.01 11.95 -5.47
N ASN A 299 -10.61 13.08 -5.88
CA ASN A 299 -12.06 13.24 -5.91
C ASN A 299 -12.75 12.37 -6.97
N MET A 300 -12.14 12.14 -8.14
CA MET A 300 -12.67 11.20 -9.14
C MET A 300 -12.69 9.76 -8.63
N ALA A 301 -11.71 9.37 -7.81
CA ALA A 301 -11.69 8.06 -7.17
C ALA A 301 -12.72 7.96 -6.02
N TYR A 302 -12.87 9.00 -5.19
CA TYR A 302 -13.83 9.00 -4.08
C TYR A 302 -15.30 9.18 -4.52
N ALA A 303 -15.60 9.93 -5.58
CA ALA A 303 -16.98 10.19 -6.00
C ALA A 303 -17.86 8.91 -6.12
N PRO A 304 -17.51 7.88 -6.94
CA PRO A 304 -18.28 6.63 -7.00
C PRO A 304 -18.35 5.88 -5.67
N LEU A 305 -17.31 5.96 -4.83
CA LEU A 305 -17.30 5.35 -3.49
C LEU A 305 -18.31 6.01 -2.54
N THR A 306 -18.38 7.35 -2.53
CA THR A 306 -19.35 8.09 -1.71
C THR A 306 -20.79 7.80 -2.11
N VAL A 307 -21.05 7.56 -3.40
CA VAL A 307 -22.37 7.11 -3.89
C VAL A 307 -22.64 5.67 -3.46
N HIS A 308 -21.67 4.76 -3.59
CA HIS A 308 -21.79 3.37 -3.14
C HIS A 308 -22.17 3.26 -1.66
N TRP A 309 -21.52 3.98 -0.75
CA TRP A 309 -21.90 3.95 0.68
C TRP A 309 -23.11 4.84 1.04
N SER A 310 -23.69 5.58 0.09
CA SER A 310 -24.91 6.39 0.30
C SER A 310 -26.23 5.60 0.15
N VAL A 311 -26.14 4.28 -0.12
CA VAL A 311 -27.26 3.33 -0.23
C VAL A 311 -26.89 2.00 0.43
N GLU A 312 -27.88 1.32 1.01
CA GLU A 312 -27.66 0.16 1.90
C GLU A 312 -27.10 -1.08 1.18
N GLU A 313 -27.44 -1.27 -0.11
CA GLU A 313 -26.94 -2.39 -0.94
C GLU A 313 -25.65 -2.06 -1.71
N GLY A 314 -25.34 -0.77 -1.89
CA GLY A 314 -24.24 -0.28 -2.72
C GLY A 314 -24.47 -0.36 -4.24
N VAL A 315 -23.66 0.37 -5.02
CA VAL A 315 -23.79 0.43 -6.50
C VAL A 315 -22.54 0.04 -7.32
N VAL A 316 -21.47 -0.44 -6.67
CA VAL A 316 -20.27 -0.97 -7.33
C VAL A 316 -19.80 -2.23 -6.60
N SER A 317 -19.08 -3.12 -7.30
CA SER A 317 -18.54 -4.33 -6.67
C SER A 317 -17.35 -4.04 -5.75
N GLU A 318 -17.09 -4.93 -4.79
CA GLU A 318 -15.98 -4.83 -3.84
C GLU A 318 -14.60 -4.69 -4.52
N ALA A 319 -14.40 -5.31 -5.69
CA ALA A 319 -13.20 -5.12 -6.50
C ALA A 319 -13.04 -3.66 -6.96
N TRP A 320 -14.13 -2.99 -7.37
CA TRP A 320 -14.11 -1.56 -7.68
C TRP A 320 -13.91 -0.72 -6.42
N VAL A 321 -14.50 -1.09 -5.27
CA VAL A 321 -14.25 -0.42 -3.98
C VAL A 321 -12.76 -0.42 -3.64
N GLY A 322 -12.12 -1.60 -3.68
CA GLY A 322 -10.70 -1.76 -3.45
C GLY A 322 -9.83 -1.02 -4.46
N PHE A 323 -10.15 -1.07 -5.77
CA PHE A 323 -9.39 -0.36 -6.80
C PHE A 323 -9.45 1.17 -6.62
N LEU A 324 -10.66 1.74 -6.48
CA LEU A 324 -10.86 3.18 -6.36
C LEU A 324 -10.25 3.71 -5.06
N GLY A 325 -10.46 3.00 -3.94
CA GLY A 325 -9.87 3.36 -2.65
C GLY A 325 -8.34 3.26 -2.65
N MET A 326 -7.77 2.26 -3.35
CA MET A 326 -6.33 2.13 -3.55
C MET A 326 -5.77 3.30 -4.34
N VAL A 327 -6.46 3.75 -5.41
CA VAL A 327 -6.03 4.92 -6.20
C VAL A 327 -6.05 6.19 -5.33
N ALA A 328 -7.12 6.43 -4.56
CA ALA A 328 -7.22 7.58 -3.69
C ALA A 328 -6.14 7.58 -2.58
N GLY A 329 -5.93 6.43 -1.93
CA GLY A 329 -4.86 6.23 -0.95
C GLY A 329 -3.47 6.44 -1.55
N ALA A 330 -3.18 5.83 -2.70
CA ALA A 330 -1.89 5.94 -3.36
C ALA A 330 -1.55 7.38 -3.79
N VAL A 331 -2.55 8.19 -4.16
CA VAL A 331 -2.37 9.62 -4.45
C VAL A 331 -1.96 10.40 -3.21
N ALA A 332 -2.55 10.12 -2.05
CA ALA A 332 -2.16 10.72 -0.77
C ALA A 332 -0.77 10.23 -0.31
N LEU A 333 -0.55 8.91 -0.31
CA LEU A 333 0.71 8.28 0.07
C LEU A 333 1.88 8.76 -0.79
N LYS A 334 1.67 9.00 -2.09
CA LYS A 334 2.70 9.55 -2.98
C LYS A 334 3.09 10.99 -2.64
N GLU A 335 2.17 11.78 -2.09
CA GLU A 335 2.44 13.15 -1.62
C GLU A 335 3.24 13.09 -0.32
N GLU A 336 2.77 12.33 0.69
CA GLU A 336 3.46 12.20 1.97
C GLU A 336 4.82 11.51 1.84
N TRP A 337 4.93 10.47 1.02
CA TRP A 337 6.22 9.84 0.71
C TRP A 337 7.19 10.83 0.08
N ARG A 338 6.73 11.83 -0.70
CA ARG A 338 7.61 12.91 -1.18
C ARG A 338 8.03 13.87 -0.06
N ASN A 339 7.15 14.13 0.91
CA ASN A 339 7.46 14.95 2.09
C ASN A 339 8.50 14.27 3.02
N THR A 340 8.68 12.94 2.93
CA THR A 340 9.73 12.23 3.68
C THR A 340 11.14 12.32 3.09
N ALA A 341 11.35 12.91 1.91
CA ALA A 341 12.64 12.85 1.18
C ALA A 341 13.76 13.67 1.84
#